data_AF-A0A3B9YPW8-F1
#
_entry.id   AF-A0A3B9YPW8-F1
#
_cell.length_a   1.000
_cell.length_b   1.000
_cell.length_c   1.000
_cell.angle_alpha   90.00
_cell.angle_beta   90.00
_cell.angle_gamma   90.00
#
_symmetry.space_group_name_H-M   'P 1'
#
loop_
_entity.id
_entity.type
_entity.pdbx_description
1 polymer ?
#
loop_
_entity_poly.entity_id
_entity_poly.type
_entity_poly.pdbx_seq_one_letter_code
_entity_poly.pdbx_strand_id
1 'polypeptide(L)'
;MRVFLLIFAVLLGASSHAWAGPWAITKPEWTAEDEQGYSDFIQRIGESGCETPDDCINSDANPYRRTDGGRGIPFNADCADLVYMFRAYYAWKNGLPFTYITGVYPRGGGDVRFSRGGNRVAGRHSVLTGANGRSIVAAVKGAISSGSFRVGPDIDENPIHDLYPVKIQPGSVRPGTAIYDVNGHVALVYKVGDDGRVYYMDAHPDFTLTRSVYGAQFGRDEPKLGAGLKNFRPIRLVGYRQRGDGVLVGGRIVVAKDHEIADFS
;
A
#
# COMPACT_ATOMS: atom_id res chain seq x y z
N MET A 1 65.99 -18.75 27.83
CA MET A 1 64.57 -19.15 27.95
C MET A 1 63.71 -17.96 27.52
N ARG A 2 63.27 -17.93 26.24
CA ARG A 2 62.50 -16.81 25.67
C ARG A 2 61.03 -17.19 25.69
N VAL A 3 60.22 -16.46 26.46
CA VAL A 3 58.76 -16.64 26.53
C VAL A 3 58.13 -15.80 25.42
N PHE A 4 57.42 -16.43 24.49
CA PHE A 4 56.59 -15.77 23.49
C PHE A 4 55.19 -15.58 24.07
N LEU A 5 54.75 -14.32 24.22
CA LEU A 5 53.34 -14.00 24.48
C LEU A 5 52.57 -14.01 23.16
N LEU A 6 51.62 -14.93 23.01
CA LEU A 6 50.60 -14.91 21.95
C LEU A 6 49.46 -13.97 22.39
N ILE A 7 49.32 -12.83 21.72
CA ILE A 7 48.19 -11.92 21.89
C ILE A 7 47.07 -12.41 20.97
N PHE A 8 46.00 -12.95 21.56
CA PHE A 8 44.76 -13.28 20.86
C PHE A 8 43.98 -11.98 20.62
N ALA A 9 44.03 -11.46 19.39
CA ALA A 9 43.16 -10.37 18.97
C ALA A 9 41.73 -10.90 18.78
N VAL A 10 40.85 -10.64 19.75
CA VAL A 10 39.41 -10.85 19.61
C VAL A 10 38.88 -9.78 18.66
N LEU A 11 38.63 -10.16 17.41
CA LEU A 11 37.84 -9.36 16.47
C LEU A 11 36.39 -9.32 16.98
N LEU A 12 36.07 -8.26 17.74
CA LEU A 12 34.69 -7.86 18.00
C LEU A 12 34.08 -7.42 16.66
N GLY A 13 33.48 -8.37 15.95
CA GLY A 13 32.57 -8.06 14.85
C GLY A 13 31.44 -7.23 15.42
N ALA A 14 31.45 -5.93 15.15
CA ALA A 14 30.29 -5.09 15.37
C ALA A 14 29.19 -5.57 14.42
N SER A 15 28.36 -6.49 14.90
CA SER A 15 27.07 -6.78 14.30
C SER A 15 26.26 -5.51 14.39
N SER A 16 26.29 -4.71 13.32
CA SER A 16 25.32 -3.65 13.10
C SER A 16 23.95 -4.32 13.14
N HIS A 17 23.31 -4.20 14.29
CA HIS A 17 21.91 -4.56 14.41
C HIS A 17 21.19 -3.62 13.43
N ALA A 18 20.83 -4.13 12.27
CA ALA A 18 20.02 -3.42 11.30
C ALA A 18 18.63 -3.25 11.95
N TRP A 19 18.49 -2.18 12.72
CA TRP A 19 17.18 -1.61 13.03
C TRP A 19 16.53 -1.36 11.68
N ALA A 20 15.34 -1.93 11.46
CA ALA A 20 14.62 -1.88 10.19
C ALA A 20 14.80 -0.51 9.53
N GLY A 21 15.49 -0.50 8.38
CA GLY A 21 16.16 0.70 7.89
C GLY A 21 15.20 1.84 7.55
N PRO A 22 15.69 3.10 7.54
CA PRO A 22 14.92 4.23 7.05
C PRO A 22 14.40 3.95 5.64
N TRP A 23 13.26 4.54 5.28
CA TRP A 23 12.74 4.50 3.93
C TRP A 23 13.77 5.13 3.00
N ALA A 24 14.38 4.32 2.14
CA ALA A 24 15.38 4.77 1.18
C ALA A 24 14.82 4.62 -0.22
N ILE A 25 14.46 5.74 -0.85
CA ILE A 25 13.97 5.72 -2.23
C ILE A 25 15.17 5.56 -3.15
N THR A 26 15.19 4.52 -3.97
CA THR A 26 16.24 4.25 -4.96
C THR A 26 15.71 4.27 -6.38
N LYS A 27 14.39 4.22 -6.53
CA LYS A 27 13.68 4.30 -7.81
C LYS A 27 12.79 5.54 -7.84
N PRO A 28 12.77 6.31 -8.93
CA PRO A 28 11.95 7.52 -8.99
C PRO A 28 10.47 7.22 -9.22
N GLU A 29 10.10 6.04 -9.71
CA GLU A 29 8.72 5.66 -10.00
C GLU A 29 8.52 4.15 -9.86
N TRP A 30 7.26 3.71 -9.90
CA TRP A 30 6.89 2.30 -9.99
C TRP A 30 6.93 1.87 -11.45
N THR A 31 7.75 0.88 -11.79
CA THR A 31 7.74 0.27 -13.12
C THR A 31 6.65 -0.80 -13.23
N ALA A 32 6.42 -1.32 -14.43
CA ALA A 32 5.51 -2.45 -14.63
C ALA A 32 5.97 -3.69 -13.83
N GLU A 33 7.27 -3.90 -13.70
CA GLU A 33 7.84 -4.99 -12.89
C GLU A 33 7.60 -4.78 -11.40
N ASP A 34 7.65 -3.53 -10.90
CA ASP A 34 7.32 -3.22 -9.51
C ASP A 34 5.83 -3.43 -9.21
N GLU A 35 4.95 -3.08 -10.15
CA GLU A 35 3.51 -3.35 -10.05
C GLU A 35 3.23 -4.86 -10.06
N GLN A 36 3.88 -5.62 -10.94
CA GLN A 36 3.77 -7.09 -10.96
C GLN A 36 4.30 -7.70 -9.67
N GLY A 37 5.45 -7.24 -9.18
CA GLY A 37 6.01 -7.73 -7.92
C GLY A 37 5.12 -7.43 -6.72
N TYR A 38 4.39 -6.31 -6.72
CA TYR A 38 3.37 -6.02 -5.71
C TYR A 38 2.18 -6.98 -5.85
N SER A 39 1.70 -7.24 -7.06
CA SER A 39 0.66 -8.26 -7.30
C SER A 39 1.08 -9.64 -6.81
N ASP A 40 2.30 -10.09 -7.12
CA ASP A 40 2.84 -11.38 -6.66
C ASP A 40 2.92 -11.45 -5.12
N PHE A 41 3.33 -10.35 -4.49
CA PHE A 41 3.37 -10.23 -3.03
C PHE A 41 1.98 -10.39 -2.42
N ILE A 42 0.99 -9.66 -2.93
CA ILE A 42 -0.40 -9.75 -2.46
C ILE A 42 -0.98 -11.15 -2.69
N GLN A 43 -0.72 -11.74 -3.87
CA GLN A 43 -1.20 -13.07 -4.18
C GLN A 43 -0.64 -14.13 -3.24
N ARG A 44 0.67 -14.12 -2.98
CA ARG A 44 1.30 -15.05 -2.02
C ARG A 44 0.70 -14.93 -0.63
N ILE A 45 0.47 -13.71 -0.14
CA ILE A 45 -0.19 -13.49 1.15
C ILE A 45 -1.62 -14.03 1.12
N GLY A 46 -2.38 -13.69 0.09
CA GLY A 46 -3.74 -14.14 -0.10
C GLY A 46 -3.87 -15.67 -0.20
N GLU A 47 -2.89 -16.38 -0.73
CA GLU A 47 -2.91 -17.84 -0.86
C GLU A 47 -2.29 -18.58 0.34
N SER A 48 -1.69 -17.86 1.31
CA SER A 48 -0.94 -18.46 2.42
C SER A 48 -1.77 -19.12 3.52
N GLY A 49 -3.08 -18.88 3.54
CA GLY A 49 -3.97 -19.37 4.59
C GLY A 49 -3.85 -18.64 5.93
N CYS A 50 -3.07 -17.55 6.02
CA CYS A 50 -3.02 -16.69 7.21
C CYS A 50 -4.40 -16.13 7.59
N GLU A 51 -4.67 -16.00 8.89
CA GLU A 51 -6.01 -15.70 9.43
C GLU A 51 -6.17 -14.28 9.97
N THR A 52 -5.07 -13.56 10.20
CA THR A 52 -5.08 -12.15 10.59
C THR A 52 -4.08 -11.36 9.74
N PRO A 53 -4.30 -10.05 9.50
CA PRO A 53 -3.34 -9.22 8.79
C PRO A 53 -1.93 -9.23 9.41
N ASP A 54 -1.83 -9.35 10.74
CA ASP A 54 -0.55 -9.46 11.45
C ASP A 54 0.15 -10.80 11.17
N ASP A 55 -0.58 -11.92 11.25
CA ASP A 55 -0.03 -13.23 10.88
C ASP A 55 0.40 -13.24 9.41
N CYS A 56 -0.40 -12.63 8.53
CA CYS A 56 -0.13 -12.58 7.11
C CYS A 56 1.20 -11.89 6.79
N ILE A 57 1.43 -10.67 7.32
CA ILE A 57 2.66 -9.95 7.03
C ILE A 57 3.89 -10.63 7.66
N ASN A 58 3.71 -11.33 8.78
CA ASN A 58 4.81 -11.98 9.50
C ASN A 58 5.06 -13.43 9.06
N SER A 59 4.18 -13.99 8.21
CA SER A 59 4.27 -15.35 7.66
C SER A 59 5.39 -15.54 6.65
N ASP A 60 5.72 -16.81 6.34
CA ASP A 60 6.66 -17.18 5.27
C ASP A 60 6.24 -16.75 3.87
N ALA A 61 4.97 -16.39 3.66
CA ALA A 61 4.51 -15.86 2.38
C ALA A 61 5.05 -14.46 2.08
N ASN A 62 5.44 -13.69 3.11
CA ASN A 62 6.10 -12.41 2.94
C ASN A 62 7.62 -12.61 2.73
N PRO A 63 8.16 -12.35 1.52
CA PRO A 63 9.59 -12.53 1.24
C PRO A 63 10.48 -11.53 2.01
N TYR A 64 9.90 -10.42 2.48
CA TYR A 64 10.64 -9.36 3.16
C TYR A 64 10.65 -9.50 4.68
N ARG A 65 9.94 -10.48 5.26
CA ARG A 65 9.76 -10.65 6.72
C ARG A 65 11.07 -10.66 7.50
N ARG A 66 12.13 -11.22 6.90
CA ARG A 66 13.47 -11.33 7.53
C ARG A 66 14.18 -9.98 7.66
N THR A 67 13.77 -8.99 6.88
CA THR A 67 14.29 -7.61 6.96
C THR A 67 13.67 -6.81 8.10
N ASP A 68 12.69 -7.38 8.81
CA ASP A 68 11.94 -6.72 9.88
C ASP A 68 12.58 -6.88 11.28
N GLY A 69 13.90 -7.00 11.34
CA GLY A 69 14.64 -6.98 12.61
C GLY A 69 14.26 -8.10 13.60
N GLY A 70 13.82 -9.25 13.08
CA GLY A 70 13.52 -10.47 13.85
C GLY A 70 12.25 -10.46 14.70
N ARG A 71 11.66 -9.29 15.00
CA ARG A 71 10.42 -9.15 15.79
C ARG A 71 9.16 -9.02 14.93
N GLY A 72 9.30 -9.02 13.60
CA GLY A 72 8.19 -8.77 12.67
C GLY A 72 7.73 -7.32 12.69
N ILE A 73 6.56 -7.06 12.10
CA ILE A 73 5.89 -5.76 12.08
C ILE A 73 4.47 -5.90 12.62
N PRO A 74 4.06 -5.06 13.60
CA PRO A 74 2.65 -4.95 13.99
C PRO A 74 1.81 -4.47 12.80
N PHE A 75 0.79 -5.23 12.44
CA PHE A 75 0.02 -5.01 11.22
C PHE A 75 -1.48 -5.23 11.42
N ASN A 76 -2.02 -4.72 12.53
CA ASN A 76 -3.44 -4.78 12.86
C ASN A 76 -4.25 -3.86 11.96
N ALA A 77 -4.51 -4.26 10.72
CA ALA A 77 -5.25 -3.50 9.72
C ALA A 77 -6.73 -3.90 9.72
N ASP A 78 -7.64 -2.92 9.62
CA ASP A 78 -9.01 -3.19 9.16
C ASP A 78 -9.08 -3.22 7.61
N CYS A 79 -10.29 -3.35 7.06
CA CYS A 79 -10.54 -3.44 5.62
C CYS A 79 -9.93 -2.31 4.79
N ALA A 80 -10.00 -1.07 5.29
CA ALA A 80 -9.52 0.11 4.59
C ALA A 80 -8.00 0.25 4.75
N ASP A 81 -7.52 -0.01 5.97
CA ASP A 81 -6.11 -0.02 6.30
C ASP A 81 -5.32 -1.01 5.44
N LEU A 82 -5.86 -2.23 5.25
CA LEU A 82 -5.17 -3.35 4.61
C LEU A 82 -4.62 -2.98 3.23
N VAL A 83 -5.44 -2.29 2.44
CA VAL A 83 -5.12 -1.84 1.08
C VAL A 83 -3.88 -0.94 1.08
N TYR A 84 -3.89 0.10 1.93
CA TYR A 84 -2.81 1.08 1.97
C TYR A 84 -1.58 0.58 2.72
N MET A 85 -1.76 -0.17 3.81
CA MET A 85 -0.65 -0.68 4.61
C MET A 85 0.18 -1.68 3.83
N PHE A 86 -0.42 -2.58 3.04
CA PHE A 86 0.37 -3.48 2.20
C PHE A 86 1.12 -2.73 1.10
N ARG A 87 0.49 -1.73 0.46
CA ARG A 87 1.15 -0.90 -0.54
C ARG A 87 2.33 -0.13 0.07
N ALA A 88 2.14 0.46 1.24
CA ALA A 88 3.18 1.18 1.97
C ALA A 88 4.34 0.25 2.36
N TYR A 89 4.04 -0.94 2.90
CA TYR A 89 5.05 -1.92 3.26
C TYR A 89 5.86 -2.36 2.03
N TYR A 90 5.19 -2.76 0.95
CA TYR A 90 5.89 -3.17 -0.27
C TYR A 90 6.77 -2.05 -0.83
N ALA A 91 6.25 -0.81 -0.86
CA ALA A 91 6.97 0.35 -1.35
C ALA A 91 8.26 0.60 -0.54
N TRP A 92 8.16 0.51 0.79
CA TRP A 92 9.30 0.66 1.69
C TRP A 92 10.36 -0.40 1.44
N LYS A 93 9.95 -1.67 1.28
CA LYS A 93 10.88 -2.79 1.09
C LYS A 93 11.60 -2.77 -0.26
N ASN A 94 11.02 -2.11 -1.25
CA ASN A 94 11.54 -2.08 -2.62
C ASN A 94 12.13 -0.73 -3.03
N GLY A 95 12.27 0.22 -2.09
CA GLY A 95 12.88 1.53 -2.35
C GLY A 95 12.07 2.40 -3.31
N LEU A 96 10.74 2.30 -3.23
CA LEU A 96 9.79 2.98 -4.12
C LEU A 96 9.23 4.25 -3.46
N PRO A 97 8.81 5.25 -4.25
CA PRO A 97 8.07 6.38 -3.72
C PRO A 97 6.70 5.92 -3.19
N PHE A 98 6.20 6.62 -2.17
CA PHE A 98 4.86 6.37 -1.63
C PHE A 98 4.22 7.66 -1.13
N THR A 99 2.91 7.74 -1.31
CA THR A 99 2.08 8.84 -0.83
C THR A 99 0.69 8.30 -0.54
N TYR A 100 0.02 8.93 0.42
CA TYR A 100 -1.35 8.58 0.79
C TYR A 100 -2.10 9.84 1.21
N ILE A 101 -3.40 9.86 0.98
CA ILE A 101 -4.27 10.90 1.50
C ILE A 101 -4.34 10.83 3.03
N THR A 102 -4.42 11.99 3.67
CA THR A 102 -4.43 12.09 5.15
C THR A 102 -5.82 12.35 5.73
N GLY A 103 -6.84 12.27 4.89
CA GLY A 103 -8.23 12.49 5.28
C GLY A 103 -9.10 12.94 4.12
N VAL A 104 -10.40 13.06 4.40
CA VAL A 104 -11.41 13.46 3.44
C VAL A 104 -12.47 14.37 4.09
N TYR A 105 -13.17 15.14 3.26
CA TYR A 105 -14.33 15.94 3.67
C TYR A 105 -15.56 15.53 2.84
N PRO A 106 -16.76 15.50 3.44
CA PRO A 106 -17.97 15.15 2.72
C PRO A 106 -18.41 16.29 1.81
N ARG A 107 -18.75 15.97 0.56
CA ARG A 107 -19.43 16.92 -0.33
C ARG A 107 -20.87 17.10 0.17
N GLY A 108 -21.21 18.34 0.54
CA GLY A 108 -22.52 18.69 1.10
C GLY A 108 -22.64 18.51 2.62
N GLY A 109 -21.53 18.26 3.33
CA GLY A 109 -21.54 18.12 4.79
C GLY A 109 -21.97 16.74 5.31
N GLY A 110 -21.96 16.58 6.64
CA GLY A 110 -22.36 15.33 7.31
C GLY A 110 -21.18 14.42 7.66
N ASP A 111 -21.46 13.12 7.79
CA ASP A 111 -20.45 12.10 8.09
C ASP A 111 -19.80 11.59 6.79
N VAL A 112 -18.47 11.51 6.77
CA VAL A 112 -17.69 11.04 5.61
C VAL A 112 -18.02 9.61 5.20
N ARG A 113 -18.52 8.77 6.11
CA ARG A 113 -18.91 7.38 5.83
C ARG A 113 -20.17 7.29 4.99
N PHE A 114 -21.06 8.28 5.13
CA PHE A 114 -22.43 8.23 4.60
C PHE A 114 -22.76 9.43 3.70
N SER A 115 -21.75 10.14 3.20
CA SER A 115 -21.94 11.35 2.41
C SER A 115 -22.71 11.07 1.11
N ARG A 116 -23.76 11.85 0.86
CA ARG A 116 -24.60 11.67 -0.35
C ARG A 116 -23.91 12.12 -1.63
N GLY A 117 -23.01 13.10 -1.54
CA GLY A 117 -22.24 13.61 -2.68
C GLY A 117 -20.88 12.93 -2.84
N GLY A 118 -20.57 11.91 -2.05
CA GLY A 118 -19.21 11.41 -1.90
C GLY A 118 -18.33 12.39 -1.12
N ASN A 119 -17.04 12.11 -1.12
CA ASN A 119 -16.05 12.88 -0.39
C ASN A 119 -15.04 13.52 -1.34
N ARG A 120 -14.36 14.55 -0.85
CA ARG A 120 -13.17 15.16 -1.47
C ARG A 120 -11.96 14.93 -0.57
N VAL A 121 -10.78 14.87 -1.15
CA VAL A 121 -9.54 14.69 -0.40
C VAL A 121 -9.22 15.95 0.42
N ALA A 122 -8.90 15.77 1.70
CA ALA A 122 -8.57 16.86 2.63
C ALA A 122 -7.08 17.21 2.62
N GLY A 123 -6.22 16.21 2.45
CA GLY A 123 -4.78 16.37 2.53
C GLY A 123 -4.05 15.14 2.01
N ARG A 124 -2.73 15.26 1.88
CA ARG A 124 -1.85 14.23 1.36
C ARG A 124 -0.50 14.27 2.08
N HIS A 125 0.04 13.10 2.37
CA HIS A 125 1.40 12.94 2.88
C HIS A 125 2.28 12.31 1.80
N SER A 126 3.46 12.88 1.56
CA SER A 126 4.49 12.32 0.67
C SER A 126 5.62 11.74 1.50
N VAL A 127 5.94 10.47 1.30
CA VAL A 127 7.02 9.80 2.02
C VAL A 127 8.31 10.00 1.22
N LEU A 128 9.27 10.72 1.83
CA LEU A 128 10.58 10.97 1.24
C LEU A 128 11.65 10.14 1.94
N THR A 129 12.80 10.01 1.28
CA THR A 129 13.97 9.33 1.84
C THR A 129 14.34 9.85 3.23
N GLY A 130 14.57 8.93 4.17
CA GLY A 130 14.89 9.21 5.56
C GLY A 130 13.72 9.06 6.52
N ALA A 131 12.48 8.94 6.01
CA ALA A 131 11.32 8.63 6.84
C ALA A 131 11.49 7.26 7.54
N ASN A 132 10.92 7.10 8.74
CA ASN A 132 10.92 5.80 9.41
C ASN A 132 9.81 4.92 8.81
N GLY A 133 10.18 3.84 8.11
CA GLY A 133 9.19 3.01 7.40
C GLY A 133 8.17 2.34 8.30
N ARG A 134 8.56 1.89 9.50
CA ARG A 134 7.61 1.34 10.49
C ARG A 134 6.60 2.39 10.94
N SER A 135 7.08 3.60 11.24
CA SER A 135 6.22 4.72 11.63
C SER A 135 5.26 5.11 10.50
N ILE A 136 5.70 5.08 9.23
CA ILE A 136 4.82 5.36 8.09
C ILE A 136 3.73 4.30 7.95
N VAL A 137 4.09 3.01 7.98
CA VAL A 137 3.10 1.91 7.90
C VAL A 137 2.08 2.02 9.04
N ALA A 138 2.52 2.34 10.26
CA ALA A 138 1.63 2.58 11.39
C ALA A 138 0.77 3.84 11.24
N ALA A 139 1.32 4.92 10.66
CA ALA A 139 0.60 6.18 10.48
C ALA A 139 -0.53 6.10 9.44
N VAL A 140 -0.38 5.24 8.42
CA VAL A 140 -1.43 4.97 7.42
C VAL A 140 -2.73 4.55 8.09
N LYS A 141 -2.66 3.65 9.08
CA LYS A 141 -3.82 3.19 9.83
C LYS A 141 -4.64 4.31 10.49
N GLY A 142 -3.97 5.36 10.97
CA GLY A 142 -4.65 6.50 11.60
C GLY A 142 -5.27 7.48 10.60
N ALA A 143 -4.93 7.37 9.31
CA ALA A 143 -5.28 8.34 8.28
C ALA A 143 -6.34 7.84 7.29
N ILE A 144 -6.46 6.52 7.15
CA ILE A 144 -7.33 5.88 6.18
C ILE A 144 -8.57 5.32 6.88
N SER A 145 -9.71 5.37 6.19
CA SER A 145 -10.96 4.74 6.61
C SER A 145 -11.76 4.35 5.37
N SER A 146 -12.86 3.61 5.52
CA SER A 146 -13.76 3.35 4.38
C SER A 146 -14.31 4.64 3.75
N GLY A 147 -14.41 5.74 4.50
CA GLY A 147 -14.74 7.07 3.96
C GLY A 147 -13.71 7.59 2.98
N SER A 148 -12.43 7.20 3.11
CA SER A 148 -11.37 7.55 2.15
C SER A 148 -11.66 7.00 0.75
N PHE A 149 -12.34 5.85 0.65
CA PHE A 149 -12.68 5.23 -0.63
C PHE A 149 -13.95 5.80 -1.27
N ARG A 150 -14.76 6.55 -0.51
CA ARG A 150 -15.99 7.20 -0.95
C ARG A 150 -15.74 8.48 -1.77
N VAL A 151 -14.71 8.45 -2.61
CA VAL A 151 -14.29 9.54 -3.48
C VAL A 151 -14.49 9.06 -4.92
N GLY A 152 -15.36 9.76 -5.65
CA GLY A 152 -15.60 9.52 -7.07
C GLY A 152 -14.43 9.93 -7.96
N PRO A 153 -14.47 9.59 -9.26
CA PRO A 153 -13.52 10.11 -10.23
C PRO A 153 -13.80 11.60 -10.47
N ASP A 154 -12.87 12.48 -10.12
CA ASP A 154 -12.93 13.90 -10.46
C ASP A 154 -11.58 14.33 -11.04
N ILE A 155 -11.60 14.81 -12.28
CA ILE A 155 -10.41 14.98 -13.14
C ILE A 155 -9.51 16.14 -12.67
N ASP A 156 -10.06 17.10 -11.90
CA ASP A 156 -9.40 18.36 -11.57
C ASP A 156 -9.27 18.65 -10.06
N GLU A 157 -9.48 17.65 -9.20
CA GLU A 157 -9.28 17.83 -7.77
C GLU A 157 -7.80 17.85 -7.36
N ASN A 158 -7.46 18.81 -6.50
CA ASN A 158 -6.17 18.92 -5.87
C ASN A 158 -6.34 19.15 -4.36
N PRO A 159 -5.88 18.23 -3.49
CA PRO A 159 -5.19 16.98 -3.82
C PRO A 159 -6.09 15.94 -4.53
N ILE A 160 -5.53 15.23 -5.49
CA ILE A 160 -6.19 14.10 -6.17
C ILE A 160 -6.22 12.88 -5.23
N HIS A 161 -7.21 11.99 -5.39
CA HIS A 161 -7.29 10.72 -4.66
C HIS A 161 -6.15 9.76 -5.05
N ASP A 162 -5.68 8.86 -4.17
CA ASP A 162 -4.56 7.95 -4.52
C ASP A 162 -4.96 6.81 -5.44
N LEU A 163 -6.25 6.46 -5.46
CA LEU A 163 -6.79 5.38 -6.29
C LEU A 163 -7.58 5.94 -7.46
N TYR A 164 -7.62 5.18 -8.56
CA TYR A 164 -8.46 5.43 -9.73
C TYR A 164 -9.35 4.22 -10.04
N PRO A 165 -10.58 4.42 -10.57
CA PRO A 165 -11.41 3.33 -11.04
C PRO A 165 -10.80 2.67 -12.27
N VAL A 166 -10.74 1.34 -12.29
CA VAL A 166 -10.12 0.59 -13.38
C VAL A 166 -11.14 0.27 -14.47
N LYS A 167 -10.71 0.37 -15.72
CA LYS A 167 -11.46 -0.14 -16.87
C LYS A 167 -11.56 -1.65 -16.75
N ILE A 168 -12.76 -2.20 -16.96
CA ILE A 168 -12.96 -3.66 -16.92
C ILE A 168 -12.46 -4.28 -18.22
N GLN A 169 -11.21 -4.73 -18.18
CA GLN A 169 -10.53 -5.44 -19.26
C GLN A 169 -9.44 -6.37 -18.69
N PRO A 170 -8.94 -7.35 -19.47
CA PRO A 170 -7.83 -8.19 -19.03
C PRO A 170 -6.62 -7.38 -18.56
N GLY A 171 -6.07 -7.73 -17.40
CA GLY A 171 -4.88 -7.09 -16.80
C GLY A 171 -5.15 -5.87 -15.92
N SER A 172 -6.30 -5.21 -16.05
CA SER A 172 -6.65 -4.04 -15.23
C SER A 172 -7.01 -4.41 -13.79
N VAL A 173 -7.79 -5.47 -13.62
CA VAL A 173 -8.05 -6.07 -12.30
C VAL A 173 -6.97 -7.11 -12.03
N ARG A 174 -6.27 -6.98 -10.91
CA ARG A 174 -5.13 -7.84 -10.54
C ARG A 174 -4.98 -7.94 -9.03
N PRO A 175 -4.18 -8.87 -8.49
CA PRO A 175 -3.84 -8.84 -7.08
C PRO A 175 -3.30 -7.47 -6.67
N GLY A 176 -3.86 -6.89 -5.60
CA GLY A 176 -3.60 -5.51 -5.18
C GLY A 176 -4.66 -4.49 -5.62
N THR A 177 -5.61 -4.86 -6.50
CA THR A 177 -6.79 -4.03 -6.80
C THR A 177 -7.70 -3.96 -5.58
N ALA A 178 -8.08 -2.76 -5.17
CA ALA A 178 -9.05 -2.54 -4.11
C ALA A 178 -10.48 -2.69 -4.65
N ILE A 179 -11.37 -3.17 -3.80
CA ILE A 179 -12.82 -3.19 -4.02
C ILE A 179 -13.43 -2.27 -2.98
N TYR A 180 -14.37 -1.43 -3.38
CA TYR A 180 -15.16 -0.63 -2.45
C TYR A 180 -16.63 -0.65 -2.84
N ASP A 181 -17.51 -0.74 -1.84
CA ASP A 181 -18.93 -0.40 -2.00
C ASP A 181 -19.39 0.62 -0.95
N VAL A 182 -20.54 1.25 -1.25
CA VAL A 182 -21.05 2.38 -0.48
C VAL A 182 -21.54 2.06 0.92
N ASN A 183 -21.67 0.79 1.29
CA ASN A 183 -21.97 0.37 2.66
C ASN A 183 -20.71 0.44 3.55
N GLY A 184 -19.56 0.78 2.98
CA GLY A 184 -18.30 0.93 3.70
C GLY A 184 -17.45 -0.34 3.69
N HIS A 185 -17.81 -1.34 2.89
CA HIS A 185 -16.99 -2.54 2.71
C HIS A 185 -15.82 -2.22 1.78
N VAL A 186 -14.62 -2.55 2.25
CA VAL A 186 -13.39 -2.49 1.45
C VAL A 186 -12.81 -3.89 1.40
N ALA A 187 -12.30 -4.31 0.25
CA ALA A 187 -11.58 -5.58 0.13
C ALA A 187 -10.39 -5.45 -0.80
N LEU A 188 -9.46 -6.39 -0.72
CA LEU A 188 -8.29 -6.43 -1.58
C LEU A 188 -8.30 -7.69 -2.43
N VAL A 189 -8.29 -7.52 -3.76
CA VAL A 189 -8.13 -8.63 -4.70
C VAL A 189 -6.77 -9.29 -4.44
N TYR A 190 -6.75 -10.60 -4.27
CA TYR A 190 -5.50 -11.37 -4.15
C TYR A 190 -5.26 -12.33 -5.30
N LYS A 191 -6.28 -12.61 -6.12
CA LYS A 191 -6.15 -13.51 -7.26
C LYS A 191 -7.20 -13.21 -8.31
N VAL A 192 -6.82 -13.32 -9.57
CA VAL A 192 -7.75 -13.44 -10.70
C VAL A 192 -7.47 -14.80 -11.35
N GLY A 193 -8.46 -15.69 -11.35
CA GLY A 193 -8.34 -17.01 -11.96
C GLY A 193 -8.30 -16.94 -13.48
N ASP A 194 -7.82 -18.00 -14.12
CA ASP A 194 -7.76 -18.11 -15.59
C ASP A 194 -9.15 -18.02 -16.25
N ASP A 195 -10.21 -18.31 -15.49
CA ASP A 195 -11.61 -18.18 -15.86
C ASP A 195 -12.19 -16.77 -15.63
N GLY A 196 -11.36 -15.81 -15.18
CA GLY A 196 -11.75 -14.45 -14.86
C GLY A 196 -12.40 -14.27 -13.49
N ARG A 197 -12.50 -15.32 -12.65
CA ARG A 197 -13.02 -15.16 -11.28
C ARG A 197 -12.06 -14.31 -10.44
N VAL A 198 -12.60 -13.29 -9.80
CA VAL A 198 -11.84 -12.39 -8.92
C VAL A 198 -12.00 -12.84 -7.48
N TYR A 199 -10.90 -13.16 -6.82
CA TYR A 199 -10.86 -13.56 -5.41
C TYR A 199 -10.31 -12.41 -4.58
N TYR A 200 -10.93 -12.16 -3.44
CA TYR A 200 -10.54 -11.08 -2.54
C TYR A 200 -10.36 -11.58 -1.12
N MET A 201 -9.54 -10.85 -0.37
CA MET A 201 -9.41 -10.97 1.07
C MET A 201 -9.90 -9.70 1.73
N ASP A 202 -10.47 -9.86 2.91
CA ASP A 202 -11.19 -8.83 3.64
C ASP A 202 -10.80 -8.89 5.10
N ALA A 203 -10.25 -7.78 5.59
CA ALA A 203 -9.81 -7.62 6.98
C ALA A 203 -10.94 -6.96 7.78
N HIS A 204 -11.30 -7.58 8.89
CA HIS A 204 -12.41 -7.13 9.72
C HIS A 204 -11.93 -6.17 10.82
N PRO A 205 -12.82 -5.35 11.41
CA PRO A 205 -12.47 -4.48 12.53
C PRO A 205 -11.97 -5.21 13.79
N ASP A 206 -12.22 -6.52 13.90
CA ASP A 206 -11.68 -7.40 14.95
C ASP A 206 -10.32 -8.03 14.58
N PHE A 207 -9.72 -7.59 13.47
CA PHE A 207 -8.46 -8.04 12.90
C PHE A 207 -8.42 -9.49 12.40
N THR A 208 -9.59 -10.11 12.20
CA THR A 208 -9.66 -11.36 11.43
C THR A 208 -9.60 -11.09 9.93
N LEU A 209 -9.16 -12.08 9.15
CA LEU A 209 -9.05 -12.01 7.70
C LEU A 209 -9.85 -13.14 7.07
N THR A 210 -10.77 -12.78 6.17
CA THR A 210 -11.57 -13.73 5.40
C THR A 210 -11.23 -13.67 3.92
N ARG A 211 -11.62 -14.69 3.16
CA ARG A 211 -11.43 -14.79 1.72
C ARG A 211 -12.72 -15.23 1.06
N SER A 212 -13.02 -14.64 -0.09
CA SER A 212 -14.19 -15.01 -0.88
C SER A 212 -13.99 -14.64 -2.35
N VAL A 213 -15.05 -14.80 -3.15
CA VAL A 213 -15.09 -14.49 -4.58
C VAL A 213 -15.96 -13.27 -4.79
N TYR A 214 -15.46 -12.30 -5.54
CA TYR A 214 -16.18 -11.08 -5.91
C TYR A 214 -17.47 -11.41 -6.66
N GLY A 215 -18.56 -10.74 -6.30
CA GLY A 215 -19.87 -10.99 -6.87
C GLY A 215 -20.91 -9.95 -6.42
N ALA A 216 -22.18 -10.35 -6.42
CA ALA A 216 -23.32 -9.46 -6.18
C ALA A 216 -23.37 -8.84 -4.77
N GLN A 217 -22.56 -9.32 -3.83
CA GLN A 217 -22.44 -8.74 -2.49
C GLN A 217 -21.84 -7.32 -2.52
N PHE A 218 -21.04 -6.98 -3.54
CA PHE A 218 -20.56 -5.63 -3.74
C PHE A 218 -21.55 -4.85 -4.61
N GLY A 219 -22.35 -4.00 -3.95
CA GLY A 219 -23.36 -3.19 -4.61
C GLY A 219 -22.78 -2.20 -5.61
N ARG A 220 -23.50 -1.98 -6.71
CA ARG A 220 -23.25 -0.84 -7.61
C ARG A 220 -23.88 0.42 -7.03
N ASP A 221 -23.24 1.54 -7.25
CA ASP A 221 -23.77 2.86 -6.86
C ASP A 221 -23.31 3.94 -7.85
N GLU A 222 -23.73 5.18 -7.60
CA GLU A 222 -23.37 6.35 -8.37
C GLU A 222 -21.85 6.58 -8.42
N PRO A 223 -21.26 6.91 -9.59
CA PRO A 223 -19.82 7.13 -9.72
C PRO A 223 -19.24 8.12 -8.73
N LYS A 224 -19.99 9.17 -8.37
CA LYS A 224 -19.59 10.21 -7.40
C LYS A 224 -19.27 9.65 -6.00
N LEU A 225 -19.81 8.48 -5.66
CA LEU A 225 -19.56 7.79 -4.39
C LEU A 225 -18.34 6.88 -4.44
N GLY A 226 -17.75 6.67 -5.62
CA GLY A 226 -16.52 5.93 -5.78
C GLY A 226 -16.65 4.41 -5.61
N ALA A 227 -17.83 3.80 -5.72
CA ALA A 227 -17.94 2.34 -5.68
C ALA A 227 -17.19 1.67 -6.86
N GLY A 228 -16.68 0.46 -6.65
CA GLY A 228 -16.09 -0.39 -7.70
C GLY A 228 -14.67 -0.84 -7.43
N LEU A 229 -14.02 -1.28 -8.51
CA LEU A 229 -12.64 -1.79 -8.52
C LEU A 229 -11.67 -0.65 -8.77
N LYS A 230 -10.63 -0.53 -7.94
CA LYS A 230 -9.69 0.59 -7.98
C LYS A 230 -8.24 0.15 -7.84
N ASN A 231 -7.35 0.76 -8.62
CA ASN A 231 -5.90 0.59 -8.49
C ASN A 231 -5.25 1.86 -7.95
N PHE A 232 -4.06 1.73 -7.37
CA PHE A 232 -3.22 2.87 -7.01
C PHE A 232 -2.78 3.62 -8.27
N ARG A 233 -2.95 4.94 -8.25
CA ARG A 233 -2.47 5.82 -9.32
C ARG A 233 -0.95 5.70 -9.45
N PRO A 234 -0.41 5.72 -10.68
CA PRO A 234 1.01 5.89 -10.90
C PRO A 234 1.52 7.16 -10.22
N ILE A 235 2.66 7.05 -9.56
CA ILE A 235 3.34 8.16 -8.88
C ILE A 235 4.80 8.22 -9.26
N ARG A 236 5.36 9.45 -9.29
CA ARG A 236 6.77 9.68 -9.59
C ARG A 236 7.37 10.69 -8.63
N LEU A 237 8.57 10.43 -8.15
CA LEU A 237 9.43 11.39 -7.49
C LEU A 237 10.13 12.24 -8.55
N VAL A 238 9.94 13.56 -8.50
CA VAL A 238 10.56 14.52 -9.42
C VAL A 238 11.38 15.56 -8.67
N GLY A 239 12.37 16.14 -9.34
CA GLY A 239 13.25 17.16 -8.74
C GLY A 239 14.13 16.63 -7.60
N TYR A 240 14.39 15.32 -7.59
CA TYR A 240 15.28 14.69 -6.62
C TYR A 240 16.75 14.90 -7.01
N ARG A 241 17.63 14.71 -6.02
CA ARG A 241 19.08 14.55 -6.23
C ARG A 241 19.45 13.11 -5.91
N GLN A 242 20.22 12.48 -6.79
CA GLN A 242 20.78 11.16 -6.53
C GLN A 242 22.11 11.29 -5.78
N ARG A 243 22.26 10.55 -4.68
CA ARG A 243 23.52 10.42 -3.94
C ARG A 243 24.42 9.36 -4.59
N GLY A 244 25.70 9.34 -4.20
CA GLY A 244 26.68 8.37 -4.72
C GLY A 244 26.37 6.90 -4.40
N ASP A 245 25.51 6.63 -3.42
CA ASP A 245 25.02 5.30 -3.07
C ASP A 245 23.74 4.90 -3.84
N GLY A 246 23.32 5.71 -4.82
CA GLY A 246 22.14 5.49 -5.64
C GLY A 246 20.82 5.96 -5.02
N VAL A 247 20.82 6.36 -3.75
CA VAL A 247 19.61 6.83 -3.04
C VAL A 247 19.18 8.22 -3.53
N LEU A 248 17.88 8.38 -3.75
CA LEU A 248 17.24 9.62 -4.18
C LEU A 248 16.82 10.44 -2.95
N VAL A 249 17.21 11.71 -2.89
CA VAL A 249 16.89 12.61 -1.76
C VAL A 249 16.22 13.91 -2.23
N GLY A 250 15.34 14.44 -1.39
CA GLY A 250 14.55 15.64 -1.69
C GLY A 250 13.48 15.39 -2.75
N GLY A 251 13.16 16.43 -3.52
CA GLY A 251 12.14 16.38 -4.56
C GLY A 251 10.70 16.42 -4.03
N ARG A 252 9.76 16.13 -4.92
CA ARG A 252 8.33 16.04 -4.63
C ARG A 252 7.70 14.88 -5.39
N ILE A 253 6.69 14.25 -4.81
CA ILE A 253 5.92 13.21 -5.49
C ILE A 253 4.82 13.86 -6.33
N VAL A 254 4.71 13.46 -7.59
CA VAL A 254 3.59 13.78 -8.49
C VAL A 254 2.74 12.53 -8.68
N VAL A 255 1.43 12.75 -8.84
CA VAL A 255 0.42 11.70 -8.97
C VAL A 255 -0.24 11.84 -10.33
N ALA A 256 -0.35 10.75 -11.07
CA ALA A 256 -0.93 10.74 -12.40
C ALA A 256 -2.42 11.14 -12.37
N LYS A 257 -2.80 12.03 -13.28
CA LYS A 257 -4.18 12.39 -13.60
C LYS A 257 -4.85 11.29 -14.43
N ASP A 258 -6.17 11.33 -14.49
CA ASP A 258 -6.98 10.30 -15.16
C ASP A 258 -6.56 10.08 -16.63
N HIS A 259 -6.32 11.16 -17.38
CA HIS A 259 -5.91 11.08 -18.79
C HIS A 259 -4.48 10.53 -19.01
N GLU A 260 -3.68 10.41 -17.94
CA GLU A 260 -2.32 9.85 -17.99
C GLU A 260 -2.33 8.33 -17.70
N ILE A 261 -3.49 7.75 -17.39
CA ILE A 261 -3.64 6.35 -16.95
C ILE A 261 -4.35 5.55 -18.05
N ALA A 262 -3.64 4.59 -18.63
CA ALA A 262 -4.10 3.84 -19.80
C ALA A 262 -5.37 3.01 -19.55
N ASP A 263 -5.57 2.53 -18.33
CA ASP A 263 -6.70 1.70 -17.92
C ASP A 263 -7.64 2.40 -16.93
N PHE A 264 -7.70 3.73 -16.97
CA PHE A 264 -8.75 4.48 -16.30
C PHE A 264 -10.13 4.21 -16.92
N SER A 265 -11.18 4.13 -16.09
CA SER A 265 -12.58 3.94 -16.51
C SER A 265 -13.43 5.19 -16.41
#